data_AF-A0A2T0S3U5-F1
#
_entry.id   AF-A0A2T0S3U5-F1
#
_cell.length_a   1.000
_cell.length_b   1.000
_cell.length_c   1.000
_cell.angle_alpha   90.00
_cell.angle_beta   90.00
_cell.angle_gamma   90.00
#
_symmetry.space_group_name_H-M   'P 1'
#
loop_
_entity.id
_entity.type
_entity.pdbx_description
1 polymer ?
#
loop_
_entity_poly.entity_id
_entity_poly.type
_entity_poly.pdbx_seq_one_letter_code
_entity_poly.pdbx_strand_id
1 'polypeptide(L)'
;MTEDPPLDQRRAEWAEDLTNSDVAVSTRALLALTYEDPDRRRVEQILLDCLRPAVDPQLRALAVTCMGHVGRLHGAVSPDIVTRLRGLLSDPALGGRAEDALDDIASFVGLKGDAEPG
;
A
#
# COMPACT_ATOMS: atom_id res chain seq x y z
N MET A 1 -0.65 15.66 -28.04
CA MET A 1 -1.45 14.68 -27.29
C MET A 1 -0.47 13.58 -26.94
N THR A 2 0.16 13.66 -25.77
CA THR A 2 1.13 12.62 -25.36
C THR A 2 0.29 11.44 -24.94
N GLU A 3 0.34 10.35 -25.70
CA GLU A 3 -0.24 9.08 -25.27
C GLU A 3 0.47 8.64 -24.00
N ASP A 4 -0.29 8.22 -22.99
CA ASP A 4 0.27 7.68 -21.76
C ASP A 4 1.10 6.42 -22.11
N PRO A 5 2.31 6.26 -21.56
CA PRO A 5 3.10 5.08 -21.84
C PRO A 5 2.34 3.80 -21.47
N PRO A 6 2.58 2.69 -22.20
CA PRO A 6 1.99 1.40 -21.88
C PRO A 6 2.18 1.03 -20.40
N LEU A 7 1.21 0.36 -19.80
CA LEU A 7 1.24 0.02 -18.37
C LEU A 7 2.51 -0.75 -17.98
N ASP A 8 3.00 -1.64 -18.82
CA ASP A 8 4.24 -2.39 -18.55
C ASP A 8 5.47 -1.50 -18.49
N GLN A 9 5.52 -0.44 -19.32
CA GLN A 9 6.59 0.55 -19.26
C GLN A 9 6.49 1.36 -17.96
N ARG A 10 5.30 1.86 -17.60
CA ARG A 10 5.09 2.58 -16.33
C ARG A 10 5.47 1.73 -15.11
N ARG A 11 5.11 0.44 -15.14
CA ARG A 11 5.46 -0.51 -14.08
C ARG A 11 6.97 -0.72 -13.94
N ALA A 12 7.70 -0.70 -15.05
CA ALA A 12 9.16 -0.79 -15.03
C ALA A 12 9.78 0.51 -14.47
N GLU A 13 9.28 1.67 -14.90
CA GLU A 13 9.71 2.99 -14.41
C GLU A 13 9.49 3.11 -12.88
N TRP A 14 8.30 2.77 -12.38
CA TRP A 14 8.03 2.76 -10.94
C TRP A 14 8.93 1.79 -10.17
N ALA A 15 9.23 0.62 -10.74
CA ALA A 15 10.10 -0.36 -10.10
C ALA A 15 11.55 0.17 -9.98
N GLU A 16 12.04 0.86 -11.00
CA GLU A 16 13.33 1.54 -10.97
C GLU A 16 13.34 2.66 -9.92
N ASP A 17 12.33 3.53 -9.93
CA ASP A 17 12.20 4.67 -9.02
C ASP A 17 12.08 4.24 -7.54
N LEU A 18 11.46 3.10 -7.25
CA LEU A 18 11.39 2.54 -5.89
C LEU A 18 12.76 2.14 -5.33
N THR A 19 13.73 1.87 -6.20
CA THR A 19 15.12 1.54 -5.81
C THR A 19 16.06 2.74 -5.84
N ASN A 20 15.54 3.92 -6.19
CA ASN A 20 16.30 5.15 -6.24
C ASN A 20 16.79 5.56 -4.85
N SER A 21 17.99 6.12 -4.77
CA SER A 21 18.56 6.65 -3.52
C SER A 21 17.83 7.90 -3.03
N ASP A 22 17.09 8.59 -3.91
CA ASP A 22 16.26 9.72 -3.56
C ASP A 22 14.87 9.27 -3.08
N VAL A 23 14.65 9.41 -1.78
CA VAL A 23 13.37 9.09 -1.12
C VAL A 23 12.19 9.86 -1.73
N ALA A 24 12.39 11.07 -2.27
CA ALA A 24 11.33 11.85 -2.90
C ALA A 24 10.92 11.27 -4.27
N VAL A 25 11.83 10.55 -4.94
CA VAL A 25 11.52 9.80 -6.16
C VAL A 25 10.77 8.52 -5.80
N SER A 26 11.28 7.75 -4.85
CA SER A 26 10.66 6.48 -4.45
C SER A 26 9.27 6.67 -3.84
N THR A 27 9.05 7.72 -3.05
CA THR A 27 7.72 8.04 -2.49
C THR A 27 6.72 8.42 -3.57
N ARG A 28 7.15 9.17 -4.60
CA ARG A 28 6.29 9.52 -5.75
C ARG A 28 5.91 8.27 -6.55
N ALA A 29 6.87 7.38 -6.79
CA ALA A 29 6.61 6.11 -7.46
C ALA A 29 5.66 5.22 -6.67
N LEU A 30 5.83 5.13 -5.34
CA LEU A 30 4.95 4.36 -4.47
C LEU A 30 3.51 4.88 -4.47
N LEU A 31 3.33 6.21 -4.51
CA LEU A 31 2.01 6.81 -4.67
C LEU A 31 1.43 6.52 -6.06
N ALA A 32 2.20 6.79 -7.12
CA ALA A 32 1.76 6.58 -8.49
C ALA A 32 1.31 5.14 -8.73
N LEU A 33 2.12 4.15 -8.33
CA LEU A 33 1.73 2.74 -8.49
C LEU A 33 0.50 2.37 -7.66
N THR A 34 0.30 2.97 -6.48
CA THR A 34 -0.87 2.70 -5.63
C THR A 34 -2.16 3.24 -6.27
N TYR A 35 -2.10 4.40 -6.93
CA TYR A 35 -3.27 5.02 -7.56
C TYR A 35 -3.53 4.56 -9.00
N GLU A 36 -2.49 4.14 -9.72
CA GLU A 36 -2.56 3.93 -11.17
C GLU A 36 -2.42 2.47 -11.61
N ASP A 37 -1.83 1.58 -10.79
CA ASP A 37 -1.71 0.17 -11.15
C ASP A 37 -3.05 -0.55 -10.85
N PRO A 38 -3.77 -1.05 -11.87
CA PRO A 38 -5.04 -1.74 -11.65
C PRO A 38 -4.88 -3.11 -10.98
N ASP A 39 -3.67 -3.69 -10.95
CA ASP A 39 -3.40 -4.97 -10.32
C ASP A 39 -3.15 -4.81 -8.82
N ARG A 40 -4.25 -4.86 -8.06
CA ARG A 40 -4.24 -4.85 -6.59
C ARG A 40 -3.20 -5.81 -6.01
N ARG A 41 -3.10 -7.04 -6.51
CA ARG A 41 -2.23 -8.06 -5.90
C ARG A 41 -0.77 -7.68 -6.06
N ARG A 42 -0.40 -7.13 -7.21
CA ARG A 42 0.95 -6.60 -7.45
C ARG A 42 1.26 -5.43 -6.52
N VAL A 43 0.34 -4.48 -6.39
CA VAL A 43 0.48 -3.33 -5.49
C VAL A 43 0.69 -3.79 -4.05
N GLU A 44 -0.14 -4.70 -3.55
CA GLU A 44 -0.02 -5.24 -2.20
C GLU A 44 1.34 -5.91 -1.93
N GLN A 45 1.87 -6.69 -2.88
CA GLN A 45 3.18 -7.32 -2.73
C GLN A 45 4.30 -6.28 -2.64
N ILE A 46 4.26 -5.23 -3.48
CA ILE A 46 5.22 -4.13 -3.42
C ILE A 46 5.14 -3.40 -2.07
N LEU A 47 3.94 -3.13 -1.58
CA LEU A 47 3.74 -2.48 -0.27
C LEU A 47 4.30 -3.32 0.88
N LEU A 48 4.12 -4.65 0.84
CA LEU A 48 4.72 -5.57 1.81
C LEU A 48 6.25 -5.55 1.74
N ASP A 49 6.83 -5.57 0.55
CA ASP A 49 8.28 -5.50 0.34
C ASP A 49 8.89 -4.17 0.81
N CYS A 50 8.13 -3.07 0.70
CA CYS A 50 8.51 -1.76 1.21
C CYS A 50 8.57 -1.71 2.74
N LEU A 51 8.01 -2.68 3.47
CA LEU A 51 8.09 -2.74 4.95
C LEU A 51 9.32 -3.46 5.48
N ARG A 52 10.24 -3.90 4.62
CA ARG A 52 11.48 -4.56 5.03
C ARG A 52 12.40 -3.57 5.78
N PRO A 53 13.16 -4.03 6.80
CA PRO A 53 14.02 -3.13 7.60
C PRO A 53 15.06 -2.34 6.81
N ALA A 54 15.49 -2.85 5.65
CA ALA A 54 16.47 -2.20 4.78
C ALA A 54 15.90 -1.01 3.99
N VAL A 55 14.59 -0.81 4.00
CA VAL A 55 13.90 0.28 3.27
C VAL A 55 13.86 1.54 4.14
N ASP A 56 13.98 2.69 3.50
CA ASP A 56 13.95 4.00 4.17
C ASP A 56 12.70 4.14 5.09
N PRO A 57 12.84 4.65 6.32
CA PRO A 57 11.73 4.81 7.25
C PRO A 57 10.55 5.64 6.72
N GLN A 58 10.79 6.65 5.88
CA GLN A 58 9.73 7.46 5.29
C GLN A 58 8.96 6.65 4.25
N LEU A 59 9.66 5.86 3.43
CA LEU A 59 9.02 5.00 2.44
C LEU A 59 8.22 3.88 3.11
N ARG A 60 8.74 3.31 4.22
CA ARG A 60 8.01 2.36 5.07
C ARG A 60 6.72 2.96 5.64
N ALA A 61 6.81 4.17 6.18
CA ALA A 61 5.65 4.88 6.72
C ALA A 61 4.59 5.15 5.65
N LEU A 62 5.03 5.57 4.45
CA LEU A 62 4.14 5.77 3.31
C LEU A 62 3.50 4.46 2.83
N ALA A 63 4.25 3.36 2.82
CA ALA A 63 3.71 2.05 2.45
C ALA A 63 2.55 1.65 3.35
N VAL A 64 2.64 1.87 4.67
CA VAL A 64 1.54 1.61 5.61
C VAL A 64 0.30 2.43 5.24
N THR A 65 0.44 3.73 4.96
CA THR A 65 -0.69 4.58 4.52
C THR A 65 -1.28 4.09 3.19
N CYS A 66 -0.43 3.72 2.22
CA CYS A 66 -0.89 3.18 0.94
C CYS A 66 -1.65 1.86 1.08
N MET A 67 -1.38 1.03 2.10
CA MET A 67 -2.17 -0.17 2.36
C MET A 67 -3.64 0.15 2.68
N GLY A 68 -3.90 1.24 3.41
CA GLY A 68 -5.26 1.76 3.62
C GLY A 68 -5.89 2.25 2.32
N HIS A 69 -5.12 2.97 1.51
CA HIS A 69 -5.57 3.43 0.18
C HIS A 69 -5.95 2.27 -0.74
N VAL A 70 -5.23 1.15 -0.73
CA VAL A 70 -5.60 -0.05 -1.52
C VAL A 70 -7.00 -0.53 -1.13
N GLY A 71 -7.30 -0.59 0.17
CA GLY A 71 -8.65 -0.95 0.65
C GLY A 71 -9.72 0.01 0.14
N ARG A 72 -9.44 1.31 0.15
CA ARG A 72 -10.34 2.35 -0.39
C ARG A 72 -10.52 2.29 -1.91
N LEU A 73 -9.44 2.07 -2.65
CA LEU A 73 -9.42 2.12 -4.13
C LEU A 73 -9.99 0.86 -4.75
N HIS A 74 -9.66 -0.31 -4.20
CA HIS A 74 -10.05 -1.60 -4.76
C HIS A 74 -11.24 -2.26 -4.04
N GLY A 75 -11.68 -1.73 -2.89
CA GLY A 75 -12.75 -2.33 -2.08
C GLY A 75 -12.41 -3.71 -1.53
N ALA A 76 -11.13 -4.10 -1.56
CA ALA A 76 -10.63 -5.37 -1.07
C ALA A 76 -9.15 -5.25 -0.70
N VAL A 77 -8.71 -6.04 0.28
CA VAL A 77 -7.29 -6.24 0.63
C VAL A 77 -7.02 -7.73 0.88
N SER A 78 -5.78 -8.18 0.70
CA SER A 78 -5.40 -9.54 1.11
C SER A 78 -5.31 -9.68 2.64
N PRO A 79 -5.50 -10.90 3.19
CA PRO A 79 -5.31 -11.18 4.61
C PRO A 79 -3.88 -10.85 5.10
N ASP A 80 -2.88 -10.95 4.21
CA ASP A 80 -1.48 -10.61 4.51
C ASP A 80 -1.32 -9.14 4.87
N ILE A 81 -1.99 -8.23 4.16
CA ILE A 81 -2.01 -6.80 4.48
C ILE A 81 -2.59 -6.57 5.88
N VAL A 82 -3.76 -7.14 6.17
CA VAL A 82 -4.42 -6.99 7.47
C VAL A 82 -3.56 -7.55 8.60
N THR A 83 -2.96 -8.72 8.39
CA THR A 83 -2.07 -9.35 9.37
C THR A 83 -0.83 -8.48 9.61
N ARG A 84 -0.26 -7.93 8.54
CA ARG A 84 0.92 -7.08 8.64
C ARG A 84 0.62 -5.78 9.37
N LEU A 85 -0.49 -5.10 9.06
CA LEU A 85 -0.91 -3.88 9.74
C LEU A 85 -1.16 -4.13 11.24
N ARG A 86 -1.85 -5.21 11.59
CA ARG A 86 -2.06 -5.61 13.00
C ARG A 86 -0.73 -5.83 13.73
N GLY A 87 0.25 -6.44 13.05
CA GLY A 87 1.60 -6.64 13.61
C GLY A 87 2.38 -5.34 13.82
N LEU A 88 2.00 -4.24 13.17
CA LEU A 88 2.63 -2.93 13.29
C LEU A 88 1.99 -2.04 14.37
N LEU A 89 0.86 -2.42 14.96
CA LEU A 89 0.16 -1.60 15.96
C LEU A 89 1.02 -1.27 17.19
N SER A 90 1.96 -2.16 17.55
CA SER A 90 2.90 -1.94 18.65
C SER A 90 4.20 -1.24 18.23
N ASP A 91 4.37 -0.93 16.94
CA ASP A 91 5.55 -0.22 16.45
C ASP A 91 5.44 1.28 16.80
N PRO A 92 6.41 1.87 17.50
CA PRO A 92 6.33 3.27 17.94
C PRO A 92 6.37 4.28 16.79
N ALA A 93 6.87 3.90 15.61
CA ALA A 93 6.95 4.78 14.45
C ALA A 93 5.78 4.58 13.47
N LEU A 94 5.25 3.36 13.40
CA LEU A 94 4.26 2.95 12.40
C LEU A 94 2.86 2.67 12.97
N GLY A 95 2.72 2.48 14.28
CA GLY A 95 1.49 2.04 14.93
C GLY A 95 0.28 2.92 14.63
N GLY A 96 0.41 4.25 14.78
CA GLY A 96 -0.69 5.16 14.47
C GLY A 96 -1.12 5.11 13.00
N ARG A 97 -0.17 4.98 12.06
CA ARG A 97 -0.50 4.84 10.63
C ARG A 97 -1.14 3.49 10.32
N ALA A 98 -0.75 2.45 11.05
CA ALA A 98 -1.32 1.13 10.89
C ALA A 98 -2.76 1.08 11.40
N GLU A 99 -3.07 1.79 12.48
CA GLU A 99 -4.42 2.02 12.98
C GLU A 99 -5.27 2.75 11.93
N ASP A 100 -4.81 3.89 11.41
CA ASP A 100 -5.50 4.65 10.36
C ASP A 100 -5.79 3.76 9.12
N ALA A 101 -4.80 2.98 8.67
CA ALA A 101 -4.95 2.10 7.52
C ALA A 101 -5.96 0.95 7.77
N LEU A 102 -6.01 0.42 8.99
CA LEU A 102 -7.00 -0.60 9.36
C LEU A 102 -8.41 -0.02 9.41
N ASP A 103 -8.57 1.22 9.89
CA ASP A 103 -9.85 1.94 9.90
C ASP A 103 -10.35 2.24 8.48
N ASP A 104 -9.45 2.62 7.57
CA ASP A 104 -9.76 2.73 6.14
C ASP A 104 -10.28 1.40 5.58
N ILE A 105 -9.54 0.31 5.81
CA ILE A 105 -9.93 -1.03 5.34
C ILE A 105 -11.30 -1.43 5.92
N ALA A 106 -11.52 -1.21 7.21
CA ALA A 106 -12.79 -1.53 7.87
C ALA A 106 -13.96 -0.77 7.24
N SER A 107 -13.74 0.50 6.90
CA SER A 107 -14.73 1.40 6.32
C SER A 107 -15.08 1.06 4.86
N PHE A 108 -14.10 0.64 4.05
CA PHE A 108 -14.29 0.46 2.61
C PHE A 108 -14.44 -0.99 2.15
N VAL A 109 -13.78 -1.93 2.82
CA VAL A 109 -13.85 -3.36 2.47
C VAL A 109 -14.99 -4.05 3.20
N GLY A 110 -15.44 -3.48 4.33
CA GLY A 110 -16.36 -4.13 5.23
C GLY A 110 -15.70 -5.40 5.78
N LEU A 111 -14.88 -5.25 6.82
CA LEU A 111 -14.41 -6.38 7.63
C LEU A 111 -15.60 -6.95 8.44
N LYS A 112 -16.67 -7.37 7.76
CA LYS A 112 -17.83 -7.99 8.36
C LYS A 112 -17.70 -9.50 8.24
N GLY A 113 -16.88 -10.05 9.13
CA GLY A 113 -17.11 -11.40 9.61
C GLY A 113 -18.09 -11.32 10.79
N ASP A 114 -19.27 -11.92 10.57
CA ASP A 114 -20.23 -12.41 11.57
C ASP A 114 -21.44 -11.55 12.02
N ALA A 115 -22.60 -12.21 11.89
CA ALA A 115 -23.94 -12.02 12.46
C ALA A 115 -24.90 -10.97 11.88
N GLU A 116 -25.76 -11.41 10.95
CA GLU A 116 -27.23 -11.24 11.04
C GLU A 116 -27.86 -12.57 10.56
N PRO A 117 -28.47 -13.40 11.44
CA PRO A 117 -29.36 -14.46 10.98
C PRO A 117 -30.73 -13.84 10.65
N GLY A 118 -31.11 -13.90 9.38
CA GLY A 118 -32.48 -13.68 8.89
C GLY A 118 -33.14 -14.99 8.54
#